data_AF-A0A956G6B6-F1
#
_entry.id   AF-A0A956G6B6-F1
#
_cell.length_a   1.000
_cell.length_b   1.000
_cell.length_c   1.000
_cell.angle_alpha   90.00
_cell.angle_beta   90.00
_cell.angle_gamma   90.00
#
_symmetry.space_group_name_H-M   'P 1'
#
loop_
_entity.id
_entity.type
_entity.pdbx_description
1 polymer ?
#
loop_
_entity_poly.entity_id
_entity_poly.type
_entity_poly.pdbx_seq_one_letter_code
_entity_poly.pdbx_strand_id
1 'polypeptide(L)'
;MRGRNVLVLLACGLAAGSACLPSDPVLVLTPLCEPGAAQGCYCSARQTGAQTCSDDGMRWGACDCSVAPPSPPPPAQSGAPGATPSAKVTITRSDNIAALPGSVLFENSHATRGVVLLHGEQGGATVDVDAEPLARRGFTVLAMCWYGCAGRPSKILRVPLESVVEALGWLQQRVPSRRVGLFGKGRGAELAVLLASLLQKQDLVSAVAVHAPSDFVVGGYDPATPKSKLFEQGPGGEQIIAPAWTWQGSALAGSDNDSGVVERIEIERYLGPLWLSHGMQDELWSVRRSERLFARRQQVPSLVTLTQFWPGEKHVLSASVAAAFIDGLSGFFEAQMAP
;
A
#
# COMPACT_ATOMS: atom_id res chain seq x y z
N MET A 1 -10.28 37.63 48.59
CA MET A 1 -10.44 38.91 47.87
C MET A 1 -10.89 38.60 46.46
N ARG A 2 -12.00 39.23 46.03
CA ARG A 2 -12.51 39.43 44.64
C ARG A 2 -12.50 38.18 43.72
N GLY A 3 -13.60 37.55 43.34
CA GLY A 3 -14.95 38.05 43.11
C GLY A 3 -15.09 38.55 41.66
N ARG A 4 -15.81 37.79 40.83
CA ARG A 4 -16.73 38.29 39.78
C ARG A 4 -17.60 37.15 39.22
N ASN A 5 -18.83 37.11 39.73
CA ASN A 5 -20.00 36.50 39.09
C ASN A 5 -20.46 37.38 37.92
N VAL A 6 -20.94 36.76 36.83
CA VAL A 6 -22.04 37.26 35.96
C VAL A 6 -22.77 36.01 35.45
N LEU A 7 -23.84 35.59 36.12
CA LEU A 7 -25.24 35.81 35.76
C LEU A 7 -25.72 34.98 34.55
N VAL A 8 -26.16 33.75 34.81
CA VAL A 8 -27.00 32.97 33.90
C VAL A 8 -28.43 33.45 34.07
N LEU A 9 -28.96 34.16 33.08
CA LEU A 9 -30.38 34.49 32.98
C LEU A 9 -31.13 33.24 32.52
N LEU A 10 -31.86 32.60 33.44
CA LEU A 10 -32.95 31.69 33.11
C LEU A 10 -34.07 32.50 32.45
N ALA A 11 -34.32 32.29 31.17
CA ALA A 11 -35.59 32.58 30.55
C ALA A 11 -36.30 31.25 30.27
N CYS A 12 -37.22 30.88 31.16
CA CYS A 12 -38.17 29.81 30.93
C CYS A 12 -39.25 30.34 29.99
N GLY A 13 -39.16 30.02 28.70
CA GLY A 13 -40.24 30.16 27.73
C GLY A 13 -40.89 28.80 27.52
N LEU A 14 -42.14 28.64 27.96
CA LEU A 14 -42.98 27.48 27.68
C LEU A 14 -43.30 27.39 26.18
N ALA A 15 -42.80 26.35 25.49
CA ALA A 15 -43.46 25.78 24.33
C ALA A 15 -42.93 24.36 24.02
N ALA A 16 -43.83 23.39 24.15
CA ALA A 16 -43.88 22.03 23.63
C ALA A 16 -42.62 21.40 22.97
N GLY A 17 -42.11 20.36 23.64
CA GLY A 17 -41.81 19.04 23.04
C GLY A 17 -41.02 18.98 21.74
N SER A 18 -39.70 18.94 21.85
CA SER A 18 -38.84 18.13 20.99
C SER A 18 -37.56 17.84 21.75
N ALA A 19 -37.38 16.59 22.15
CA ALA A 19 -36.15 16.12 22.76
C ALA A 19 -35.02 16.32 21.72
N CYS A 20 -34.03 17.16 22.06
CA CYS A 20 -32.79 17.20 21.30
C CYS A 20 -32.08 15.86 21.50
N LEU A 21 -32.14 15.00 20.48
CA LEU A 21 -31.24 13.86 20.38
C LEU A 21 -29.80 14.40 20.44
N PRO A 22 -28.87 13.74 21.16
CA PRO A 22 -27.46 14.10 21.05
C PRO A 22 -27.08 13.92 19.58
N SER A 23 -26.69 15.02 18.95
CA SER A 23 -26.13 15.03 17.60
C SER A 23 -25.01 14.02 17.54
N ASP A 24 -25.05 13.13 16.55
CA ASP A 24 -23.97 12.20 16.23
C ASP A 24 -22.62 12.93 16.29
N PRO A 25 -21.55 12.31 16.85
CA PRO A 25 -20.24 12.92 16.80
C PRO A 25 -19.89 13.13 15.33
N VAL A 26 -19.88 14.40 14.90
CA VAL A 26 -19.36 14.81 13.60
C VAL A 26 -17.95 14.24 13.55
N LEU A 27 -17.72 13.29 12.64
CA LEU A 27 -16.40 12.81 12.29
C LEU A 27 -15.62 14.03 11.80
N VAL A 28 -14.93 14.70 12.73
CA VAL A 28 -13.95 15.73 12.39
C VAL A 28 -12.80 14.96 11.75
N LEU A 29 -12.89 14.80 10.44
CA LEU A 29 -11.81 14.24 9.66
C LEU A 29 -10.63 15.19 9.84
N THR A 30 -9.56 14.70 10.45
CA THR A 30 -8.30 15.44 10.51
C THR A 30 -7.86 15.75 9.08
N PRO A 31 -7.58 17.03 8.77
CA PRO A 31 -7.09 17.41 7.45
C PRO A 31 -5.81 16.64 7.13
N LEU A 32 -5.74 16.18 5.89
CA LEU A 32 -4.68 15.31 5.40
C LEU A 32 -3.40 16.11 5.09
N CYS A 33 -3.57 17.34 4.64
CA CYS A 33 -2.53 18.26 4.27
C CYS A 33 -2.97 19.70 4.58
N GLU A 34 -2.01 20.62 4.67
CA GLU A 34 -2.31 22.04 4.78
C GLU A 34 -2.92 22.53 3.45
N PRO A 35 -4.08 23.21 3.45
CA PRO A 35 -4.68 23.77 2.25
C PRO A 35 -3.69 24.58 1.41
N GLY A 36 -3.59 24.28 0.12
CA GLY A 36 -2.65 24.96 -0.79
C GLY A 36 -1.19 24.53 -0.68
N ALA A 37 -0.83 23.61 0.23
CA ALA A 37 0.50 23.00 0.23
C ALA A 37 0.76 22.28 -1.10
N ALA A 38 2.04 22.18 -1.49
CA ALA A 38 2.47 21.48 -2.68
C ALA A 38 3.41 20.32 -2.31
N GLN A 39 3.36 19.22 -3.07
CA GLN A 39 4.28 18.09 -2.93
C GLN A 39 4.65 17.48 -4.28
N GLY A 40 5.74 16.69 -4.31
CA GLY A 40 6.15 15.97 -5.51
C GLY A 40 5.25 14.76 -5.81
N CYS A 41 5.08 14.47 -7.10
CA CYS A 41 4.31 13.33 -7.60
C CYS A 41 4.97 12.74 -8.85
N TYR A 42 4.63 11.50 -9.18
CA TYR A 42 5.11 10.86 -10.41
C TYR A 42 4.13 11.03 -11.56
N CYS A 43 4.67 11.42 -12.71
CA CYS A 43 3.99 11.45 -13.99
C CYS A 43 4.34 10.22 -14.84
N SER A 44 3.63 10.07 -15.96
CA SER A 44 3.99 9.09 -16.98
C SER A 44 5.41 9.35 -17.52
N ALA A 45 6.01 8.32 -18.15
CA ALA A 45 7.33 8.42 -18.80
C ALA A 45 8.49 8.88 -17.90
N ARG A 46 8.48 8.51 -16.61
CA ARG A 46 9.54 8.81 -15.61
C ARG A 46 9.71 10.30 -15.31
N GLN A 47 8.72 11.13 -15.64
CA GLN A 47 8.72 12.54 -15.23
C GLN A 47 8.20 12.68 -13.80
N THR A 48 8.68 13.69 -13.09
CA THR A 48 8.16 14.09 -11.78
C THR A 48 7.48 15.45 -11.91
N GLY A 49 6.32 15.59 -11.28
CA GLY A 49 5.54 16.82 -11.24
C GLY A 49 5.30 17.31 -9.82
N ALA A 50 4.40 18.28 -9.68
CA ALA A 50 3.88 18.72 -8.40
C ALA A 50 2.36 18.53 -8.32
N GLN A 51 1.84 18.24 -7.12
CA GLN A 51 0.41 18.24 -6.85
C GLN A 51 0.11 19.13 -5.64
N THR A 52 -1.06 19.76 -5.65
CA THR A 52 -1.48 20.75 -4.64
C THR A 52 -2.60 20.20 -3.76
N CYS A 53 -2.54 20.47 -2.47
CA CYS A 53 -3.57 20.12 -1.50
C CYS A 53 -4.82 20.97 -1.74
N SER A 54 -6.01 20.35 -1.72
CA SER A 54 -7.28 21.04 -1.88
C SER A 54 -7.54 22.05 -0.77
N ASP A 55 -8.40 23.04 -1.04
CA ASP A 55 -8.71 24.14 -0.12
C ASP A 55 -9.31 23.68 1.22
N ASP A 56 -9.95 22.50 1.23
CA ASP A 56 -10.49 21.87 2.44
C ASP A 56 -9.44 21.06 3.22
N GLY A 57 -8.20 20.98 2.74
CA GLY A 57 -7.11 20.20 3.34
C GLY A 57 -7.30 18.70 3.24
N MET A 58 -8.29 18.26 2.45
CA MET A 58 -8.77 16.90 2.52
C MET A 58 -8.08 15.98 1.53
N ARG A 59 -7.63 16.44 0.37
CA ARG A 59 -7.04 15.58 -0.67
C ARG A 59 -5.93 16.28 -1.44
N TRP A 60 -5.08 15.50 -2.09
CA TRP A 60 -4.18 16.02 -3.11
C TRP A 60 -4.86 16.07 -4.49
N GLY A 61 -4.55 17.11 -5.27
CA GLY A 61 -4.95 17.23 -6.67
C GLY A 61 -4.23 16.23 -7.59
N ALA A 62 -4.57 16.27 -8.87
CA ALA A 62 -3.83 15.52 -9.89
C ALA A 62 -2.38 16.03 -9.98
N CYS A 63 -1.47 15.14 -10.41
CA CYS A 63 -0.09 15.52 -10.66
C CYS A 63 0.01 16.46 -11.87
N ASP A 64 0.48 17.68 -11.65
CA ASP A 64 0.82 18.63 -12.71
C ASP A 64 2.27 18.38 -13.16
N CYS A 65 2.39 17.75 -14.33
CA CYS A 65 3.67 17.37 -14.92
C CYS A 65 4.42 18.55 -15.53
N SER A 66 3.80 19.74 -15.61
CA SER A 66 4.45 20.95 -16.10
C SER A 66 5.19 21.72 -14.99
N VAL A 67 4.97 21.34 -13.73
CA VAL A 67 5.51 22.02 -12.55
C VAL A 67 6.54 21.14 -11.86
N ALA A 68 7.72 21.70 -11.57
CA ALA A 68 8.75 21.00 -10.83
C ALA A 68 8.31 20.74 -9.37
N PRO A 69 8.64 19.59 -8.77
CA PRO A 69 8.31 19.31 -7.38
C PRO A 69 8.94 20.35 -6.43
N PRO A 70 8.23 20.76 -5.37
CA PRO A 70 8.67 21.83 -4.44
C PRO A 70 9.89 21.45 -3.58
N SER A 71 10.31 20.18 -3.60
CA SER A 71 11.57 19.71 -3.03
C SER A 71 12.23 18.80 -4.06
N PRO A 72 13.57 18.82 -4.20
CA PRO A 72 14.24 17.98 -5.18
C PRO A 72 13.85 16.52 -4.92
N PRO A 73 13.47 15.75 -5.96
CA PRO A 73 13.34 14.31 -5.80
C PRO A 73 14.68 13.77 -5.26
N PRO A 74 14.67 12.71 -4.42
CA PRO A 74 15.91 12.02 -4.08
C PRO A 74 16.67 11.69 -5.38
N PRO A 75 18.01 11.77 -5.37
CA PRO A 75 18.78 11.87 -6.61
C PRO A 75 18.45 10.73 -7.57
N ALA A 76 17.70 11.05 -8.62
CA ALA A 76 17.68 10.27 -9.85
C ALA A 76 18.81 10.79 -10.73
N GLN A 77 20.04 10.41 -10.39
CA GLN A 77 21.12 10.41 -11.39
C GLN A 77 21.36 8.97 -11.82
N SER A 78 20.56 8.51 -12.76
CA SER A 78 21.05 7.53 -13.72
C SER A 78 20.70 8.06 -15.10
N GLY A 79 21.72 8.52 -15.82
CA GLY A 79 21.60 8.83 -17.23
C GLY A 79 20.95 7.66 -17.96
N ALA A 80 20.16 7.98 -18.98
CA ALA A 80 19.58 6.98 -19.86
C ALA A 80 20.67 6.00 -20.31
N PRO A 81 20.52 4.68 -20.09
CA PRO A 81 21.36 3.73 -20.80
C PRO A 81 21.09 3.96 -22.28
N GLY A 82 22.11 4.36 -23.02
CA GLY A 82 22.05 4.41 -24.47
C GLY A 82 21.51 3.09 -24.99
N ALA A 83 20.50 3.14 -25.85
CA ALA A 83 19.90 1.99 -26.49
C ALA A 83 20.99 1.22 -27.24
N THR A 84 21.57 0.23 -26.58
CA THR A 84 22.44 -0.78 -27.17
C THR A 84 21.52 -1.81 -27.82
N PRO A 85 21.87 -2.41 -28.98
CA PRO A 85 20.99 -3.36 -29.64
C PRO A 85 20.60 -4.47 -28.65
N SER A 86 19.30 -4.56 -28.33
CA SER A 86 18.79 -5.52 -27.35
C SER A 86 19.22 -6.93 -27.74
N ALA A 87 20.06 -7.54 -26.91
CA ALA A 87 20.16 -8.99 -26.85
C ALA A 87 18.73 -9.55 -26.74
N LYS A 88 18.49 -10.72 -27.34
CA LYS A 88 17.17 -11.35 -27.31
C LYS A 88 16.78 -11.68 -25.87
N VAL A 89 16.01 -10.81 -25.23
CA VAL A 89 15.50 -11.00 -23.87
C VAL A 89 14.56 -12.20 -23.88
N THR A 90 14.89 -13.22 -23.11
CA THR A 90 14.03 -14.39 -22.90
C THR A 90 13.43 -14.30 -21.51
N ILE A 91 12.10 -14.41 -21.43
CA ILE A 91 11.38 -14.53 -20.17
C ILE A 91 11.00 -15.99 -19.99
N THR A 92 11.45 -16.60 -18.89
CA THR A 92 11.07 -17.97 -18.52
C THR A 92 10.04 -17.92 -17.40
N ARG A 93 8.96 -18.70 -17.53
CA ARG A 93 7.93 -18.87 -16.51
C ARG A 93 8.08 -20.25 -15.86
N SER A 94 8.26 -20.28 -14.55
CA SER A 94 8.39 -21.50 -13.76
C SER A 94 7.27 -21.54 -12.73
N ASP A 95 6.36 -22.52 -12.85
CA ASP A 95 5.24 -22.71 -11.94
C ASP A 95 5.60 -23.61 -10.75
N ASN A 96 4.86 -23.48 -9.65
CA ASN A 96 4.93 -24.36 -8.48
C ASN A 96 6.35 -24.52 -7.95
N ILE A 97 6.98 -23.40 -7.64
CA ILE A 97 8.31 -23.36 -7.03
C ILE A 97 8.30 -24.24 -5.77
N ALA A 98 9.14 -25.28 -5.73
CA ALA A 98 9.08 -26.30 -4.67
C ALA A 98 9.24 -25.72 -3.25
N ALA A 99 10.10 -24.71 -3.11
CA ALA A 99 10.30 -24.00 -1.84
C ALA A 99 9.14 -23.04 -1.49
N LEU A 100 8.30 -22.67 -2.47
CA LEU A 100 7.22 -21.70 -2.35
C LEU A 100 5.97 -22.21 -3.11
N PRO A 101 5.28 -23.25 -2.59
CA PRO A 101 4.16 -23.88 -3.28
C PRO A 101 3.10 -22.89 -3.77
N GLY A 102 2.60 -23.15 -4.98
CA GLY A 102 1.62 -22.29 -5.67
C GLY A 102 2.17 -20.98 -6.24
N SER A 103 3.43 -20.64 -5.97
CA SER A 103 4.07 -19.42 -6.50
C SER A 103 4.60 -19.64 -7.92
N VAL A 104 4.69 -18.55 -8.69
CA VAL A 104 5.20 -18.53 -10.06
C VAL A 104 6.41 -17.61 -10.14
N LEU A 105 7.45 -18.03 -10.85
CA LEU A 105 8.66 -17.24 -11.08
C LEU A 105 8.76 -16.83 -12.55
N PHE A 106 8.98 -15.54 -12.79
CA PHE A 106 9.28 -14.97 -14.10
C PHE A 106 10.73 -14.50 -14.12
N GLU A 107 11.55 -15.18 -14.91
CA GLU A 107 12.99 -14.93 -14.98
C GLU A 107 13.35 -14.25 -16.29
N ASN A 108 13.96 -13.07 -16.18
CA ASN A 108 14.60 -12.40 -17.29
C ASN A 108 16.10 -12.74 -17.27
N SER A 109 16.63 -13.25 -18.39
CA SER A 109 18.02 -13.69 -18.53
C SER A 109 19.08 -12.61 -18.25
N HIS A 110 18.69 -11.34 -18.21
CA HIS A 110 19.57 -10.20 -17.94
C HIS A 110 19.22 -9.46 -16.65
N ALA A 111 18.18 -9.88 -15.91
CA ALA A 111 17.80 -9.24 -14.67
C ALA A 111 18.86 -9.48 -13.59
N THR A 112 19.30 -8.39 -12.96
CA THR A 112 20.20 -8.44 -11.80
C THR A 112 19.45 -8.32 -10.47
N ARG A 113 18.17 -7.93 -10.50
CA ARG A 113 17.34 -7.51 -9.36
C ARG A 113 16.03 -8.29 -9.32
N GLY A 114 15.48 -8.45 -8.12
CA GLY A 114 14.25 -9.20 -7.89
C GLY A 114 13.08 -8.35 -7.43
N VAL A 115 11.86 -8.79 -7.70
CA VAL A 115 10.63 -8.27 -7.06
C VAL A 115 9.80 -9.45 -6.56
N VAL A 116 9.43 -9.43 -5.27
CA VAL A 116 8.35 -10.29 -4.75
C VAL A 116 7.03 -9.56 -4.95
N LEU A 117 6.09 -10.20 -5.65
CA LEU A 117 4.76 -9.68 -5.92
C LEU A 117 3.72 -10.41 -5.05
N LEU A 118 2.93 -9.63 -4.31
CA LEU A 118 1.81 -10.08 -3.48
C LEU A 118 0.49 -9.71 -4.14
N HIS A 119 -0.26 -10.72 -4.59
CA HIS A 119 -1.58 -10.53 -5.19
C HIS A 119 -2.63 -9.98 -4.19
N GLY A 120 -3.76 -9.47 -4.69
CA GLY A 120 -4.89 -8.99 -3.89
C GLY A 120 -5.86 -10.10 -3.44
N GLU A 121 -7.08 -9.73 -3.00
CA GLU A 121 -8.08 -10.68 -2.50
C GLU A 121 -8.72 -11.61 -3.58
N GLN A 122 -8.33 -11.46 -4.85
CA GLN A 122 -8.72 -12.39 -5.93
C GLN A 122 -7.82 -13.63 -6.01
N GLY A 123 -6.73 -13.70 -5.24
CA GLY A 123 -5.82 -14.83 -5.21
C GLY A 123 -4.75 -14.79 -6.32
N GLY A 124 -4.06 -15.92 -6.51
CA GLY A 124 -2.97 -16.04 -7.49
C GLY A 124 -3.39 -16.06 -8.97
N ALA A 125 -4.68 -15.97 -9.30
CA ALA A 125 -5.19 -16.18 -10.65
C ALA A 125 -4.81 -15.08 -11.68
N THR A 126 -4.39 -13.91 -11.22
CA THR A 126 -4.13 -12.73 -12.09
C THR A 126 -2.71 -12.20 -11.96
N VAL A 127 -1.79 -12.98 -11.38
CA VAL A 127 -0.42 -12.53 -11.12
C VAL A 127 0.38 -12.20 -12.38
N ASP A 128 0.09 -12.89 -13.48
CA ASP A 128 0.78 -12.72 -14.77
C ASP A 128 0.61 -11.29 -15.32
N VAL A 129 -0.51 -10.62 -15.02
CA VAL A 129 -0.85 -9.27 -15.52
C VAL A 129 0.17 -8.22 -15.08
N ASP A 130 0.80 -8.39 -13.92
CA ASP A 130 1.84 -7.49 -13.42
C ASP A 130 3.23 -8.12 -13.50
N ALA A 131 3.34 -9.42 -13.22
CA ALA A 131 4.62 -10.10 -13.08
C ALA A 131 5.37 -10.22 -14.41
N GLU A 132 4.68 -10.58 -15.50
CA GLU A 132 5.32 -10.70 -16.80
C GLU A 132 5.75 -9.31 -17.35
N PRO A 133 4.90 -8.25 -17.32
CA PRO A 133 5.34 -6.92 -17.74
C PRO A 133 6.49 -6.33 -16.92
N LEU A 134 6.56 -6.62 -15.62
CA LEU A 134 7.72 -6.27 -14.80
C LEU A 134 8.96 -7.07 -15.20
N ALA A 135 8.83 -8.37 -15.45
CA ALA A 135 9.95 -9.20 -15.88
C ALA A 135 10.55 -8.71 -17.21
N ARG A 136 9.69 -8.31 -18.15
CA ARG A 136 10.08 -7.67 -19.42
C ARG A 136 10.84 -6.36 -19.24
N ARG A 137 10.71 -5.70 -18.08
CA ARG A 137 11.43 -4.46 -17.70
C ARG A 137 12.70 -4.71 -16.87
N GLY A 138 13.21 -5.95 -16.88
CA GLY A 138 14.54 -6.24 -16.34
C GLY A 138 14.58 -6.71 -14.89
N PHE A 139 13.46 -7.25 -14.38
CA PHE A 139 13.37 -7.83 -13.05
C PHE A 139 13.17 -9.35 -13.12
N THR A 140 13.68 -10.07 -12.13
CA THR A 140 13.19 -11.41 -11.81
C THR A 140 12.00 -11.26 -10.86
N VAL A 141 10.83 -11.73 -11.25
CA VAL A 141 9.60 -11.51 -10.48
C VAL A 141 9.09 -12.82 -9.89
N LEU A 142 9.00 -12.89 -8.57
CA LEU A 142 8.35 -13.96 -7.85
C LEU A 142 6.91 -13.53 -7.53
N ALA A 143 5.94 -14.03 -8.29
CA ALA A 143 4.54 -13.95 -7.93
C ALA A 143 4.26 -14.95 -6.81
N MET A 144 4.35 -14.49 -5.56
CA MET A 144 4.19 -15.32 -4.38
C MET A 144 2.71 -15.66 -4.19
N CYS A 145 2.40 -16.95 -4.12
CA CYS A 145 1.12 -17.37 -3.59
C CYS A 145 1.19 -17.40 -2.06
N TRP A 146 0.39 -16.56 -1.42
CA TRP A 146 0.30 -16.45 0.03
C TRP A 146 -1.07 -16.94 0.58
N TYR A 147 -2.11 -17.01 -0.26
CA TYR A 147 -3.37 -17.69 0.01
C TYR A 147 -4.12 -18.00 -1.31
N GLY A 148 -5.12 -18.87 -1.26
CA GLY A 148 -6.03 -19.11 -2.39
C GLY A 148 -5.43 -19.94 -3.53
N CYS A 149 -4.25 -20.55 -3.35
CA CYS A 149 -3.67 -21.49 -4.31
C CYS A 149 -3.33 -22.82 -3.64
N ALA A 150 -2.98 -23.81 -4.46
CA ALA A 150 -2.63 -25.15 -4.01
C ALA A 150 -1.50 -25.12 -2.96
N GLY A 151 -1.70 -25.81 -1.84
CA GLY A 151 -0.73 -25.87 -0.74
C GLY A 151 -0.70 -24.62 0.16
N ARG A 152 -1.62 -23.66 -0.03
CA ARG A 152 -1.75 -22.46 0.81
C ARG A 152 -3.14 -22.37 1.47
N PRO A 153 -3.30 -21.52 2.50
CA PRO A 153 -4.61 -21.32 3.13
C PRO A 153 -5.68 -20.92 2.11
N SER A 154 -6.90 -21.45 2.24
CA SER A 154 -8.04 -21.09 1.38
C SER A 154 -8.73 -19.79 1.79
N LYS A 155 -8.37 -19.24 2.96
CA LYS A 155 -8.93 -18.03 3.56
C LYS A 155 -7.80 -17.12 4.03
N ILE A 156 -8.07 -15.83 4.10
CA ILE A 156 -7.20 -14.88 4.78
C ILE A 156 -7.53 -14.96 6.28
N LEU A 157 -6.93 -15.91 6.99
CA LEU A 157 -7.14 -16.11 8.42
C LEU A 157 -5.83 -16.58 9.04
N ARG A 158 -5.28 -15.79 9.96
CA ARG A 158 -4.02 -16.04 10.67
C ARG A 158 -2.86 -16.41 9.73
N VAL A 159 -2.77 -15.77 8.56
CA VAL A 159 -1.69 -16.02 7.61
C VAL A 159 -0.38 -15.47 8.19
N PRO A 160 0.69 -16.28 8.30
CA PRO A 160 1.96 -15.83 8.87
C PRO A 160 2.72 -14.92 7.90
N LEU A 161 3.10 -13.73 8.39
CA LEU A 161 3.89 -12.76 7.65
C LEU A 161 5.31 -13.27 7.33
N GLU A 162 5.80 -14.21 8.12
CA GLU A 162 7.08 -14.89 7.94
C GLU A 162 7.18 -15.59 6.57
N SER A 163 6.04 -16.03 5.99
CA SER A 163 6.04 -16.62 4.65
C SER A 163 6.56 -15.64 3.58
N VAL A 164 6.32 -14.34 3.75
CA VAL A 164 6.83 -13.30 2.84
C VAL A 164 8.32 -13.05 3.10
N VAL A 165 8.76 -13.12 4.35
CA VAL A 165 10.19 -13.05 4.73
C VAL A 165 10.99 -14.17 4.06
N GLU A 166 10.45 -15.40 4.09
CA GLU A 166 11.03 -16.56 3.42
C GLU A 166 11.11 -16.36 1.89
N ALA A 167 10.04 -15.84 1.27
CA ALA A 167 10.01 -15.54 -0.16
C ALA A 167 11.04 -14.48 -0.57
N LEU A 168 11.17 -13.40 0.22
CA LEU A 168 12.17 -12.36 0.02
C LEU A 168 13.59 -12.95 0.10
N GLY A 169 13.91 -13.68 1.17
CA GLY A 169 15.23 -14.30 1.34
C GLY A 169 15.54 -15.33 0.24
N TRP A 170 14.54 -16.10 -0.18
CA TRP A 170 14.67 -17.07 -1.28
C TRP A 170 15.00 -16.39 -2.62
N LEU A 171 14.35 -15.25 -2.92
CA LEU A 171 14.59 -14.50 -4.15
C LEU A 171 15.92 -13.75 -4.11
N GLN A 172 16.31 -13.19 -2.96
CA GLN A 172 17.60 -12.51 -2.77
C GLN A 172 18.79 -13.41 -3.13
N GLN A 173 18.69 -14.72 -2.85
CA GLN A 173 19.72 -15.70 -3.19
C GLN A 173 19.79 -16.04 -4.68
N ARG A 174 18.79 -15.65 -5.47
CA ARG A 174 18.66 -15.99 -6.90
C ARG A 174 18.96 -14.85 -7.85
N VAL A 175 18.97 -13.62 -7.35
CA VAL A 175 19.26 -12.43 -8.15
C VAL A 175 20.69 -11.97 -7.91
N PRO A 176 21.50 -11.71 -8.96
CA PRO A 176 22.92 -11.36 -8.82
C PRO A 176 23.22 -10.20 -7.85
N SER A 177 22.41 -9.15 -7.85
CA SER A 177 22.62 -7.99 -6.98
C SER A 177 22.22 -8.23 -5.52
N ARG A 178 21.50 -9.31 -5.23
CA ARG A 178 20.79 -9.56 -3.96
C ARG A 178 19.77 -8.48 -3.58
N ARG A 179 19.53 -7.48 -4.43
CA ARG A 179 18.53 -6.42 -4.20
C ARG A 179 17.16 -6.92 -4.64
N VAL A 180 16.22 -6.88 -3.70
CA VAL A 180 14.85 -7.36 -3.88
C VAL A 180 13.87 -6.29 -3.42
N GLY A 181 12.92 -5.96 -4.29
CA GLY A 181 11.78 -5.11 -3.98
C GLY A 181 10.56 -5.93 -3.56
N LEU A 182 9.64 -5.30 -2.84
CA LEU A 182 8.36 -5.87 -2.48
C LEU A 182 7.24 -5.05 -3.14
N PHE A 183 6.38 -5.72 -3.90
CA PHE A 183 5.21 -5.11 -4.52
C PHE A 183 3.92 -5.81 -4.06
N GLY A 184 2.87 -5.06 -3.75
CA GLY A 184 1.57 -5.62 -3.40
C GLY A 184 0.38 -4.84 -3.94
N LYS A 185 -0.77 -5.50 -4.11
CA LYS A 185 -2.06 -4.89 -4.48
C LYS A 185 -3.16 -5.26 -3.48
N GLY A 186 -4.05 -4.32 -3.11
CA GLY A 186 -5.18 -4.58 -2.21
C GLY A 186 -4.75 -5.25 -0.90
N ARG A 187 -5.27 -6.45 -0.60
CA ARG A 187 -4.79 -7.25 0.57
C ARG A 187 -3.29 -7.53 0.56
N GLY A 188 -2.68 -7.74 -0.60
CA GLY A 188 -1.22 -7.88 -0.74
C GLY A 188 -0.47 -6.57 -0.51
N ALA A 189 -1.10 -5.42 -0.80
CA ALA A 189 -0.55 -4.09 -0.51
C ALA A 189 -0.57 -3.80 0.99
N GLU A 190 -1.67 -4.11 1.68
CA GLU A 190 -1.75 -4.08 3.16
C GLU A 190 -0.66 -4.96 3.79
N LEU A 191 -0.52 -6.20 3.32
CA LEU A 191 0.49 -7.13 3.79
C LEU A 191 1.91 -6.57 3.60
N ALA A 192 2.20 -5.93 2.46
CA ALA A 192 3.49 -5.32 2.17
C ALA A 192 3.83 -4.15 3.11
N VAL A 193 2.92 -3.19 3.31
CA VAL A 193 3.17 -2.05 4.21
C VAL A 193 3.24 -2.49 5.67
N LEU A 194 2.42 -3.46 6.08
CA LEU A 194 2.45 -4.03 7.42
C LEU A 194 3.79 -4.71 7.69
N LEU A 195 4.22 -5.64 6.83
CA LEU A 195 5.50 -6.31 6.98
C LEU A 195 6.66 -5.32 7.01
N ALA A 196 6.69 -4.35 6.09
CA ALA A 196 7.75 -3.35 6.04
C ALA A 196 7.87 -2.56 7.36
N SER A 197 6.74 -2.19 7.98
CA SER A 197 6.71 -1.49 9.27
C SER A 197 7.23 -2.33 10.44
N LEU A 198 7.10 -3.66 10.36
CA LEU A 198 7.51 -4.63 11.38
C LEU A 198 8.97 -5.08 11.22
N LEU A 199 9.51 -5.06 10.00
CA LEU A 199 10.90 -5.47 9.71
C LEU A 199 11.93 -4.47 10.25
N GLN A 200 11.60 -3.18 10.32
CA GLN A 200 12.39 -2.04 10.84
C GLN A 200 13.86 -1.95 10.37
N LYS A 201 14.73 -2.84 10.86
CA LYS A 201 16.19 -2.85 10.67
C LYS A 201 16.70 -4.01 9.81
N GLN A 202 15.82 -4.85 9.30
CA GLN A 202 16.21 -5.94 8.43
C GLN A 202 16.38 -5.41 7.00
N ASP A 203 17.61 -5.46 6.48
CA ASP A 203 17.93 -5.13 5.08
C ASP A 203 17.48 -6.25 4.12
N LEU A 204 16.20 -6.61 4.23
CA LEU A 204 15.57 -7.68 3.48
C LEU A 204 14.83 -7.16 2.24
N VAL A 205 14.41 -5.90 2.27
CA VAL A 205 13.65 -5.25 1.19
C VAL A 205 14.33 -3.94 0.83
N SER A 206 14.80 -3.84 -0.42
CA SER A 206 15.49 -2.64 -0.92
C SER A 206 14.53 -1.50 -1.27
N ALA A 207 13.29 -1.82 -1.64
CA ALA A 207 12.25 -0.84 -1.95
C ALA A 207 10.86 -1.49 -1.83
N VAL A 208 9.86 -0.73 -1.40
CA VAL A 208 8.47 -1.19 -1.30
C VAL A 208 7.60 -0.37 -2.24
N ALA A 209 6.75 -1.03 -3.01
CA ALA A 209 5.73 -0.41 -3.84
C ALA A 209 4.37 -1.04 -3.54
N VAL A 210 3.31 -0.24 -3.50
CA VAL A 210 1.97 -0.77 -3.24
C VAL A 210 0.91 -0.06 -4.05
N HIS A 211 -0.12 -0.80 -4.46
CA HIS A 211 -1.31 -0.26 -5.09
C HIS A 211 -2.56 -0.54 -4.26
N ALA A 212 -3.36 0.51 -4.01
CA ALA A 212 -4.55 0.47 -3.16
C ALA A 212 -4.31 -0.26 -1.81
N PRO A 213 -3.34 0.17 -0.98
CA PRO A 213 -3.11 -0.39 0.37
C PRO A 213 -4.22 -0.01 1.35
N SER A 214 -4.34 -0.82 2.40
CA SER A 214 -4.96 -0.41 3.65
C SER A 214 -3.92 0.21 4.58
N ASP A 215 -4.30 1.26 5.32
CA ASP A 215 -3.45 1.91 6.32
C ASP A 215 -3.67 1.36 7.74
N PHE A 216 -4.45 0.29 7.85
CA PHE A 216 -4.71 -0.48 9.06
C PHE A 216 -4.88 -1.95 8.70
N VAL A 217 -4.75 -2.83 9.70
CA VAL A 217 -4.95 -4.27 9.53
C VAL A 217 -6.43 -4.58 9.31
N VAL A 218 -6.77 -5.11 8.15
CA VAL A 218 -8.14 -5.51 7.82
C VAL A 218 -8.39 -6.93 8.33
N GLY A 219 -9.57 -7.15 8.91
CA GLY A 219 -10.02 -8.45 9.41
C GLY A 219 -9.92 -9.62 8.42
N GLY A 220 -10.00 -10.82 8.97
CA GLY A 220 -9.96 -12.06 8.22
C GLY A 220 -11.08 -12.16 7.18
N TYR A 221 -10.78 -12.84 6.08
CA TYR A 221 -11.63 -12.88 4.90
C TYR A 221 -11.76 -14.29 4.31
N ASP A 222 -12.98 -14.68 3.96
CA ASP A 222 -13.31 -15.94 3.31
C ASP A 222 -14.05 -15.71 1.99
N PRO A 223 -13.38 -15.92 0.83
CA PRO A 223 -13.98 -15.70 -0.48
C PRO A 223 -15.14 -16.66 -0.78
N ALA A 224 -15.27 -17.76 -0.04
CA ALA A 224 -16.33 -18.75 -0.26
C ALA A 224 -17.66 -18.39 0.41
N THR A 225 -17.74 -17.29 1.17
CA THR A 225 -18.93 -16.96 1.98
C THR A 225 -19.58 -15.63 1.59
N PRO A 226 -20.93 -15.50 1.70
CA PRO A 226 -21.65 -14.27 1.31
C PRO A 226 -21.32 -13.04 2.14
N LYS A 227 -20.96 -13.22 3.42
CA LYS A 227 -20.57 -12.11 4.31
C LYS A 227 -19.10 -11.77 4.17
N SER A 228 -18.30 -12.72 3.71
CA SER A 228 -16.84 -12.75 3.51
C SER A 228 -15.95 -12.29 4.66
N LYS A 229 -16.46 -11.54 5.65
CA LYS A 229 -15.79 -11.17 6.90
C LYS A 229 -15.85 -12.31 7.90
N LEU A 230 -14.74 -12.54 8.60
CA LEU A 230 -14.61 -13.56 9.64
C LEU A 230 -14.62 -12.93 11.03
N PHE A 231 -15.29 -13.62 11.96
CA PHE A 231 -15.38 -13.24 13.38
C PHE A 231 -15.04 -14.45 14.25
N GLU A 232 -14.48 -14.20 15.43
CA GLU A 232 -14.18 -15.22 16.44
C GLU A 232 -14.56 -14.72 17.85
N GLN A 233 -14.53 -15.60 18.86
CA GLN A 233 -14.70 -15.18 20.25
C GLN A 233 -13.38 -14.65 20.80
N GLY A 234 -13.42 -13.45 21.35
CA GLY A 234 -12.32 -12.84 22.06
C GLY A 234 -12.14 -13.42 23.48
N PRO A 235 -11.06 -13.03 24.18
CA PRO A 235 -10.73 -13.57 25.50
C PRO A 235 -11.81 -13.33 26.58
N GLY A 236 -12.64 -12.29 26.45
CA GLY A 236 -13.74 -11.99 27.35
C GLY A 236 -15.10 -12.55 26.90
N GLY A 237 -15.13 -13.39 25.85
CA GLY A 237 -16.35 -13.93 25.26
C GLY A 237 -17.08 -12.99 24.31
N GLU A 238 -16.55 -11.79 24.09
CA GLU A 238 -17.03 -10.85 23.08
C GLU A 238 -16.77 -11.34 21.66
N GLN A 239 -17.61 -10.96 20.71
CA GLN A 239 -17.34 -11.27 19.30
C GLN A 239 -16.36 -10.24 18.73
N ILE A 240 -15.20 -10.72 18.27
CA ILE A 240 -14.16 -9.90 17.66
C ILE A 240 -13.99 -10.22 16.17
N ILE A 241 -13.37 -9.29 15.45
CA ILE A 241 -12.90 -9.54 14.09
C ILE A 241 -11.79 -10.58 14.13
N ALA A 242 -11.93 -11.65 13.35
CA ALA A 242 -10.91 -12.69 13.30
C ALA A 242 -9.63 -12.12 12.66
N PRO A 243 -8.43 -12.40 13.21
CA PRO A 243 -7.18 -11.83 12.72
C PRO A 243 -6.82 -12.40 11.36
N ALA A 244 -6.59 -11.52 10.39
CA ALA A 244 -6.10 -11.92 9.07
C ALA A 244 -4.65 -12.42 9.12
N TRP A 245 -3.85 -11.81 9.99
CA TRP A 245 -2.39 -11.92 9.99
C TRP A 245 -1.86 -12.41 11.34
N THR A 246 -0.72 -13.09 11.28
CA THR A 246 0.10 -13.36 12.47
C THR A 246 1.53 -12.89 12.24
N TRP A 247 2.18 -12.47 13.32
CA TRP A 247 3.59 -12.11 13.34
C TRP A 247 4.22 -12.61 14.63
N GLN A 248 5.32 -13.34 14.51
CA GLN A 248 6.07 -13.95 15.62
C GLN A 248 5.16 -14.79 16.54
N GLY A 249 4.26 -15.56 15.92
CA GLY A 249 3.29 -16.41 16.61
C GLY A 249 2.11 -15.66 17.25
N SER A 250 2.07 -14.33 17.17
CA SER A 250 1.01 -13.50 17.76
C SER A 250 0.02 -13.04 16.69
N ALA A 251 -1.27 -13.06 17.03
CA ALA A 251 -2.31 -12.51 16.16
C ALA A 251 -2.24 -10.98 16.11
N LEU A 252 -2.37 -10.42 14.91
CA LEU A 252 -2.48 -8.98 14.73
C LEU A 252 -3.96 -8.60 14.70
N ALA A 253 -4.37 -7.76 15.65
CA ALA A 253 -5.74 -7.28 15.74
C ALA A 253 -6.13 -6.56 14.44
N GLY A 254 -7.33 -6.84 13.93
CA GLY A 254 -7.84 -6.25 12.71
C GLY A 254 -9.13 -5.48 12.95
N SER A 255 -9.40 -4.54 12.05
CA SER A 255 -10.65 -3.79 11.98
C SER A 255 -11.39 -4.12 10.68
N ASP A 256 -12.71 -3.90 10.67
CA ASP A 256 -13.54 -4.20 9.50
C ASP A 256 -13.91 -2.96 8.69
N ASN A 257 -13.66 -1.78 9.25
CA ASN A 257 -13.96 -0.49 8.65
C ASN A 257 -12.96 0.58 9.12
N ASP A 258 -13.02 1.74 8.46
CA ASP A 258 -12.14 2.89 8.70
C ASP A 258 -12.70 3.89 9.72
N SER A 259 -13.76 3.53 10.44
CA SER A 259 -14.45 4.39 11.42
C SER A 259 -14.04 4.05 12.86
N GLY A 260 -14.08 5.05 13.73
CA GLY A 260 -13.71 4.90 15.14
C GLY A 260 -12.20 4.85 15.38
N VAL A 261 -11.80 4.29 16.52
CA VAL A 261 -10.40 4.14 16.92
C VAL A 261 -9.83 2.89 16.25
N VAL A 262 -9.06 3.11 15.19
CA VAL A 262 -8.38 2.05 14.43
C VAL A 262 -6.87 2.22 14.61
N GLU A 263 -6.21 1.15 15.05
CA GLU A 263 -4.75 1.11 15.09
C GLU A 263 -4.19 1.13 13.67
N ARG A 264 -3.37 2.14 13.38
CA ARG A 264 -2.83 2.39 12.04
C ARG A 264 -1.45 1.77 11.91
N ILE A 265 -1.15 1.28 10.71
CA ILE A 265 0.17 0.77 10.35
C ILE A 265 1.17 1.94 10.41
N GLU A 266 2.18 1.80 11.27
CA GLU A 266 3.25 2.78 11.49
C GLU A 266 4.30 2.70 10.38
N ILE A 267 3.88 2.97 9.13
CA ILE A 267 4.71 2.81 7.93
C ILE A 267 5.96 3.71 7.91
N GLU A 268 5.98 4.78 8.70
CA GLU A 268 7.16 5.63 8.92
C GLU A 268 8.32 4.88 9.61
N ARG A 269 8.07 3.71 10.22
CA ARG A 269 9.12 2.83 10.77
C ARG A 269 9.92 2.10 9.69
N TYR A 270 9.37 1.97 8.47
CA TYR A 270 10.12 1.46 7.34
C TYR A 270 11.00 2.57 6.75
N LEU A 271 12.32 2.42 6.89
CA LEU A 271 13.26 3.48 6.51
C LEU A 271 13.59 3.52 5.01
N GLY A 272 13.26 2.45 4.27
CA GLY A 272 13.55 2.36 2.84
C GLY A 272 12.58 3.15 1.96
N PRO A 273 12.84 3.21 0.64
CA PRO A 273 11.98 3.89 -0.32
C PRO A 273 10.59 3.25 -0.43
N LEU A 274 9.55 4.09 -0.48
CA LEU A 274 8.16 3.66 -0.65
C LEU A 274 7.51 4.34 -1.87
N TRP A 275 6.77 3.57 -2.66
CA TRP A 275 5.88 4.07 -3.71
C TRP A 275 4.44 3.65 -3.45
N LEU A 276 3.52 4.63 -3.47
CA LEU A 276 2.10 4.46 -3.21
C LEU A 276 1.30 4.79 -4.47
N SER A 277 0.51 3.83 -4.97
CA SER A 277 -0.42 4.08 -6.07
C SER A 277 -1.86 3.79 -5.66
N HIS A 278 -2.83 4.54 -6.21
CA HIS A 278 -4.24 4.37 -5.86
C HIS A 278 -5.17 4.99 -6.92
N GLY A 279 -6.26 4.31 -7.29
CA GLY A 279 -7.37 4.90 -8.03
C GLY A 279 -8.19 5.86 -7.17
N MET A 280 -8.46 7.08 -7.65
CA MET A 280 -9.15 8.09 -6.82
C MET A 280 -10.67 7.84 -6.67
N GLN A 281 -11.23 6.91 -7.44
CA GLN A 281 -12.62 6.44 -7.34
C GLN A 281 -12.68 5.00 -6.83
N ASP A 282 -11.66 4.54 -6.09
CA ASP A 282 -11.67 3.23 -5.45
C ASP A 282 -12.91 3.07 -4.56
N GLU A 283 -13.75 2.14 -4.98
CA GLU A 283 -15.03 1.82 -4.36
C GLU A 283 -14.92 0.83 -3.19
N LEU A 284 -13.77 0.16 -3.06
CA LEU A 284 -13.51 -0.80 -2.00
C LEU A 284 -12.82 -0.12 -0.83
N TRP A 285 -11.67 0.47 -1.08
CA TRP A 285 -10.83 1.11 -0.07
C TRP A 285 -10.58 2.55 -0.48
N SER A 286 -11.11 3.50 0.28
CA SER A 286 -10.93 4.92 -0.03
C SER A 286 -9.45 5.29 -0.21
N VAL A 287 -9.16 6.12 -1.22
CA VAL A 287 -7.84 6.72 -1.48
C VAL A 287 -7.20 7.37 -0.23
N ARG A 288 -8.05 7.80 0.72
CA ARG A 288 -7.66 8.29 2.04
C ARG A 288 -6.68 7.37 2.78
N ARG A 289 -6.76 6.05 2.58
CA ARG A 289 -5.83 5.09 3.19
C ARG A 289 -4.39 5.35 2.71
N SER A 290 -4.18 5.44 1.40
CA SER A 290 -2.86 5.78 0.83
C SER A 290 -2.40 7.18 1.23
N GLU A 291 -3.32 8.15 1.22
CA GLU A 291 -2.98 9.52 1.57
C GLU A 291 -2.53 9.63 3.04
N ARG A 292 -3.13 8.88 3.98
CA ARG A 292 -2.69 8.86 5.39
C ARG A 292 -1.34 8.19 5.57
N LEU A 293 -1.07 7.07 4.86
CA LEU A 293 0.27 6.45 4.85
C LEU A 293 1.33 7.44 4.35
N PHE A 294 1.01 8.17 3.29
CA PHE A 294 1.87 9.21 2.75
C PHE A 294 2.12 10.33 3.77
N ALA A 295 1.06 10.89 4.35
CA ALA A 295 1.14 11.99 5.32
C ALA A 295 2.01 11.63 6.54
N ARG A 296 1.88 10.39 7.08
CA ARG A 296 2.75 9.91 8.17
C ARG A 296 4.22 9.91 7.78
N ARG A 297 4.55 9.44 6.57
CA ARG A 297 5.95 9.41 6.12
C ARG A 297 6.53 10.80 5.88
N GLN A 298 5.73 11.77 5.44
CA GLN A 298 6.18 13.15 5.27
C GLN A 298 6.60 13.82 6.58
N GLN A 299 6.15 13.32 7.74
CA GLN A 299 6.60 13.81 9.04
C GLN A 299 8.07 13.46 9.33
N VAL A 300 8.69 12.59 8.53
CA VAL A 300 10.10 12.20 8.63
C VAL A 300 10.83 12.62 7.34
N PRO A 301 11.44 13.81 7.29
CA PRO A 301 11.96 14.40 6.04
C PRO A 301 13.02 13.57 5.29
N SER A 302 13.69 12.63 5.98
CA SER A 302 14.70 11.75 5.37
C SER A 302 14.10 10.59 4.56
N LEU A 303 12.79 10.33 4.67
CA LEU A 303 12.16 9.18 4.03
C LEU A 303 11.78 9.46 2.58
N VAL A 304 12.26 8.61 1.68
CA VAL A 304 11.82 8.62 0.28
C VAL A 304 10.42 8.03 0.18
N THR A 305 9.46 8.86 -0.26
CA THR A 305 8.07 8.46 -0.47
C THR A 305 7.53 9.11 -1.74
N LEU A 306 7.01 8.30 -2.64
CA LEU A 306 6.50 8.74 -3.94
C LEU A 306 5.06 8.28 -4.11
N THR A 307 4.23 9.07 -4.79
CA THR A 307 2.82 8.75 -5.04
C THR A 307 2.48 8.80 -6.52
N GLN A 308 1.56 7.91 -6.95
CA GLN A 308 0.87 7.98 -8.23
C GLN A 308 -0.62 7.72 -8.04
N PHE A 309 -1.40 8.81 -7.95
CA PHE A 309 -2.86 8.75 -7.87
C PHE A 309 -3.48 8.90 -9.24
N TRP A 310 -4.52 8.11 -9.50
CA TRP A 310 -5.16 8.00 -10.80
C TRP A 310 -6.57 8.59 -10.75
N PRO A 311 -6.78 9.82 -11.26
CA PRO A 311 -8.12 10.41 -11.34
C PRO A 311 -9.05 9.55 -12.19
N GLY A 312 -10.26 9.28 -11.70
CA GLY A 312 -11.25 8.48 -12.43
C GLY A 312 -11.12 6.97 -12.32
N GLU A 313 -9.98 6.48 -11.83
CA GLU A 313 -9.70 5.05 -11.73
C GLU A 313 -10.19 4.45 -10.41
N LYS A 314 -10.52 3.17 -10.45
CA LYS A 314 -11.13 2.37 -9.38
C LYS A 314 -10.09 1.56 -8.60
N HIS A 315 -10.54 0.64 -7.72
CA HIS A 315 -9.65 -0.29 -7.01
C HIS A 315 -8.78 -1.11 -7.97
N VAL A 316 -9.40 -1.59 -9.05
CA VAL A 316 -8.71 -2.22 -10.16
C VAL A 316 -8.59 -1.18 -11.27
N LEU A 317 -7.35 -0.85 -11.60
CA LEU A 317 -7.05 0.07 -12.68
C LEU A 317 -7.55 -0.45 -14.03
N SER A 318 -8.08 0.44 -14.85
CA SER A 318 -8.53 0.15 -16.19
C SER A 318 -7.36 -0.18 -17.13
N ALA A 319 -7.66 -0.87 -18.22
CA ALA A 319 -6.64 -1.24 -19.22
C ALA A 319 -5.96 -0.02 -19.86
N SER A 320 -6.61 1.15 -19.89
CA SER A 320 -6.05 2.36 -20.49
C SER A 320 -4.86 2.93 -19.71
N VAL A 321 -4.80 2.70 -18.40
CA VAL A 321 -3.71 3.18 -17.54
C VAL A 321 -2.70 2.09 -17.16
N ALA A 322 -2.99 0.82 -17.47
CA ALA A 322 -2.18 -0.34 -17.06
C ALA A 322 -0.71 -0.24 -17.51
N ALA A 323 -0.44 0.20 -18.74
CA ALA A 323 0.93 0.37 -19.23
C ALA A 323 1.69 1.45 -18.44
N ALA A 324 1.05 2.60 -18.20
CA ALA A 324 1.61 3.70 -17.43
C ALA A 324 1.84 3.31 -15.96
N PHE A 325 0.97 2.47 -15.39
CA PHE A 325 1.14 1.91 -14.06
C PHE A 325 2.40 1.03 -13.96
N ILE A 326 2.58 0.10 -14.90
CA ILE A 326 3.78 -0.75 -14.91
C ILE A 326 5.04 0.08 -15.17
N ASP A 327 4.98 1.12 -16.00
CA ASP A 327 6.12 2.03 -16.22
C ASP A 327 6.51 2.81 -14.96
N GLY A 328 5.53 3.29 -14.19
CA GLY A 328 5.77 3.94 -12.90
C GLY A 328 6.38 2.97 -11.89
N LEU A 329 5.80 1.78 -11.77
CA LEU A 329 6.25 0.73 -10.84
C LEU A 329 7.68 0.26 -11.14
N SER A 330 7.96 -0.06 -12.39
CA SER A 330 9.30 -0.47 -12.83
C SER A 330 10.31 0.65 -12.71
N GLY A 331 9.96 1.89 -13.10
CA GLY A 331 10.83 3.05 -12.96
C GLY A 331 11.21 3.35 -11.52
N PHE A 332 10.27 3.20 -10.58
CA PHE A 332 10.54 3.29 -9.15
C PHE A 332 11.57 2.24 -8.71
N PHE A 333 11.34 0.96 -9.03
CA PHE A 333 12.25 -0.12 -8.67
C PHE A 333 13.63 0.02 -9.34
N GLU A 334 13.68 0.48 -10.59
CA GLU A 334 14.94 0.72 -11.30
C GLU A 334 15.79 1.78 -10.59
N ALA A 335 15.16 2.88 -10.18
CA ALA A 335 15.83 3.99 -9.51
C ALA A 335 16.27 3.64 -8.08
N GLN A 336 15.39 3.01 -7.30
CA GLN A 336 15.62 2.79 -5.88
C GLN A 336 16.46 1.54 -5.58
N MET A 337 16.55 0.60 -6.52
CA MET A 337 17.37 -0.60 -6.36
C MET A 337 18.62 -0.58 -7.23
N ALA A 338 19.02 0.57 -7.77
CA ALA A 338 20.29 0.70 -8.49
C ALA A 338 21.49 0.31 -7.60
N PRO A 339 22.55 -0.31 -8.15
CA PRO A 339 23.71 -0.83 -7.40
C PRO A 339 24.39 0.16 -6.46
#